data_AF-A0A180FU17-F1
#
_entry.id   AF-A0A180FU17-F1
#
_cell.length_a   1.000
_cell.length_b   1.000
_cell.length_c   1.000
_cell.angle_alpha   90.00
_cell.angle_beta   90.00
_cell.angle_gamma   90.00
#
_symmetry.space_group_name_H-M   'P 1'
#
loop_
_entity.id
_entity.type
_entity.pdbx_description
1 polymer ?
#
loop_
_entity_poly.entity_id
_entity_poly.type
_entity_poly.pdbx_seq_one_letter_code
_entity_poly.pdbx_strand_id
1 'polypeptide(L)'
;MHPRVASVKPEQDFTLLIHFTNGEVKRFDVKPYLETGIFKELKDEALFGSVKPFLGSVQWSNGSDICPDMLYLESVGVFKIKRKDTASEIKE
;
A
#
# COMPACT_ATOMS: atom_id res chain seq x y z
N MET A 1 1.68 -17.37 12.05
CA MET A 1 1.32 -17.08 10.65
C MET A 1 0.93 -15.61 10.59
N HIS A 2 1.54 -14.82 9.71
CA HIS A 2 1.13 -13.43 9.51
C HIS A 2 -0.26 -13.37 8.86
N PRO A 3 -1.07 -12.34 9.16
CA PRO A 3 -2.38 -12.19 8.56
C PRO A 3 -2.24 -12.03 7.04
N ARG A 4 -3.21 -12.55 6.30
CA ARG A 4 -3.25 -12.46 4.83
C ARG A 4 -3.83 -11.13 4.39
N VAL A 5 -3.45 -10.69 3.19
CA VAL A 5 -4.04 -9.53 2.52
C VAL A 5 -5.49 -9.83 2.18
N ALA A 6 -6.41 -9.03 2.71
CA ALA A 6 -7.84 -9.09 2.39
C ALA A 6 -8.18 -8.15 1.24
N SER A 7 -7.61 -6.94 1.24
CA SER A 7 -7.76 -5.95 0.17
C SER A 7 -6.53 -5.07 0.11
N VAL A 8 -6.24 -4.53 -1.07
CA VAL A 8 -5.17 -3.55 -1.29
C VAL A 8 -5.72 -2.40 -2.11
N LYS A 9 -5.25 -1.19 -1.80
CA LYS A 9 -5.48 0.00 -2.62
C LYS A 9 -4.15 0.66 -2.93
N PRO A 10 -3.84 0.93 -4.20
CA PRO A 10 -2.72 1.79 -4.55
C PRO A 10 -3.06 3.22 -4.15
N GLU A 11 -2.10 3.92 -3.55
CA GLU A 11 -2.19 5.35 -3.27
C GLU A 11 -1.17 6.12 -4.10
N GLN A 12 -1.33 7.44 -4.08
CA GLN A 12 -0.33 8.38 -4.60
C GLN A 12 1.00 8.15 -3.85
N ASP A 13 2.13 8.44 -4.50
CA ASP A 13 3.50 8.22 -3.99
C ASP A 13 4.03 6.77 -3.98
N PHE A 14 3.47 5.87 -4.81
CA PHE A 14 3.89 4.45 -4.89
C PHE A 14 3.79 3.73 -3.54
N THR A 15 2.74 4.06 -2.78
CA THR A 15 2.43 3.39 -1.53
C THR A 15 1.18 2.53 -1.68
N LEU A 16 1.12 1.43 -0.93
CA LEU A 16 -0.01 0.51 -0.91
C LEU A 16 -0.69 0.60 0.46
N LEU A 17 -2.00 0.86 0.45
CA LEU A 17 -2.85 0.73 1.62
C LEU A 17 -3.41 -0.69 1.67
N ILE A 18 -2.97 -1.46 2.65
CA ILE A 18 -3.25 -2.89 2.77
C ILE A 18 -4.18 -3.13 3.95
N HIS A 19 -5.30 -3.78 3.68
CA HIS A 19 -6.22 -4.28 4.68
C HIS A 19 -5.93 -5.76 4.90
N PHE A 20 -5.57 -6.10 6.13
CA PHE A 20 -5.30 -7.47 6.53
C PHE A 20 -6.57 -8.14 7.05
N THR A 21 -6.59 -9.47 6.94
CA THR A 21 -7.70 -10.33 7.39
C THR A 21 -7.98 -10.26 8.90
N ASN A 22 -7.06 -9.74 9.70
CA ASN A 22 -7.24 -9.50 11.13
C ASN A 22 -7.87 -8.13 11.46
N GLY A 23 -8.23 -7.34 10.45
CA GLY A 23 -8.80 -6.00 10.60
C GLY A 23 -7.78 -4.87 10.71
N GLU A 24 -6.48 -5.18 10.71
CA GLU A 24 -5.44 -4.14 10.66
C GLU A 24 -5.36 -3.52 9.27
N VAL A 25 -5.06 -2.23 9.25
CA VAL A 25 -4.72 -1.51 8.03
C VAL A 25 -3.29 -1.01 8.18
N LYS A 26 -2.45 -1.31 7.20
CA LYS A 26 -1.06 -0.85 7.16
C LYS A 26 -0.75 -0.25 5.79
N ARG A 27 0.23 0.65 5.76
CA ARG A 27 0.75 1.26 4.53
C ARG A 27 2.13 0.69 4.23
N PHE A 28 2.32 0.20 3.02
CA PHE A 28 3.59 -0.34 2.54
C PHE A 28 4.17 0.59 1.47
N ASP A 29 5.45 0.94 1.60
CA ASP A 29 6.12 1.85 0.68
C ASP A 29 6.91 1.04 -0.37
N VAL A 30 6.55 1.21 -1.65
CA VAL A 30 7.16 0.45 -2.75
C VAL A 30 8.39 1.18 -3.33
N LYS A 31 8.59 2.46 -3.02
CA LYS A 31 9.68 3.29 -3.58
C LYS A 31 11.07 2.69 -3.44
N PRO A 32 11.51 2.13 -2.29
CA PRO A 32 12.85 1.56 -2.19
C PRO A 32 13.05 0.36 -3.13
N TYR A 33 11.98 -0.29 -3.58
CA TYR A 33 12.03 -1.43 -4.50
C TYR A 33 11.91 -1.01 -5.96
N LEU A 34 11.39 0.18 -6.28
CA LEU A 34 11.24 0.68 -7.66
C LEU A 34 12.56 0.78 -8.43
N GLU A 35 13.71 0.75 -7.76
CA GLU A 35 15.03 0.79 -8.39
C GLU A 35 15.60 -0.63 -8.63
N THR A 36 14.87 -1.68 -8.24
CA THR A 36 15.36 -3.06 -8.21
C THR A 36 14.57 -3.99 -9.14
N GLY A 37 15.28 -4.70 -10.02
CA GLY A 37 14.74 -5.80 -10.84
C GLY A 37 13.41 -5.48 -11.54
N ILE A 38 12.44 -6.40 -11.37
CA ILE A 38 11.10 -6.36 -11.98
C ILE A 38 10.19 -5.24 -11.43
N PHE A 39 10.51 -4.72 -10.25
CA PHE A 39 9.74 -3.63 -9.62
C PHE A 39 9.99 -2.27 -10.29
N LYS A 40 11.00 -2.14 -11.16
CA LYS A 40 11.22 -0.92 -11.97
C LYS A 40 10.03 -0.59 -12.87
N GLU A 41 9.32 -1.60 -13.36
CA GLU A 41 8.14 -1.39 -14.20
C GLU A 41 7.00 -0.75 -13.40
N LEU A 42 6.96 -0.94 -12.08
CA LEU A 42 5.96 -0.32 -11.21
C LEU A 42 6.11 1.19 -11.09
N LYS A 43 7.14 1.80 -11.71
CA LYS A 43 7.21 3.26 -11.90
C LYS A 43 6.11 3.76 -12.84
N ASP A 44 5.57 2.89 -13.69
CA ASP A 44 4.38 3.18 -14.48
C ASP A 44 3.14 3.16 -13.58
N GLU A 45 2.44 4.29 -13.50
CA GLU A 45 1.29 4.46 -12.61
C GLU A 45 0.12 3.53 -12.99
N ALA A 46 -0.06 3.24 -14.29
CA ALA A 46 -1.10 2.33 -14.74
C ALA A 46 -0.78 0.89 -14.34
N LEU A 47 0.48 0.48 -14.45
CA LEU A 47 0.92 -0.82 -13.96
C LEU A 47 0.79 -0.89 -12.44
N PHE A 48 1.30 0.09 -11.70
CA PHE A 48 1.19 0.16 -10.24
C PHE A 48 -0.27 0.10 -9.76
N GLY A 49 -1.15 0.83 -10.45
CA GLY A 49 -2.59 0.86 -10.20
C GLY A 49 -3.30 -0.48 -10.44
N SER A 50 -2.69 -1.41 -11.18
CA SER A 50 -3.24 -2.74 -11.45
C SER A 50 -3.07 -3.74 -10.29
N VAL A 51 -2.54 -3.30 -9.16
CA VAL A 51 -2.34 -4.13 -7.96
C VAL A 51 -3.64 -4.78 -7.51
N LYS A 52 -3.58 -6.07 -7.22
CA LYS A 52 -4.71 -6.85 -6.71
C LYS A 52 -4.27 -7.83 -5.63
N PRO A 53 -5.16 -8.19 -4.69
CA PRO A 53 -4.87 -9.27 -3.75
C PRO A 53 -4.83 -10.61 -4.50
N PHE A 54 -3.82 -11.43 -4.23
CA PHE A 54 -3.65 -12.75 -4.85
C PHE A 54 -3.12 -13.76 -3.84
N LEU A 55 -3.84 -14.86 -3.62
CA LEU A 55 -3.48 -15.92 -2.65
C LEU A 55 -3.09 -15.41 -1.24
N GLY A 56 -3.61 -14.26 -0.83
CA GLY A 56 -3.29 -13.62 0.44
C GLY A 56 -2.01 -12.77 0.45
N SER A 57 -1.39 -12.56 -0.71
CA SER A 57 -0.35 -11.57 -1.02
C SER A 57 -0.91 -10.48 -1.96
N VAL A 58 -0.05 -9.64 -2.55
CA VAL A 58 -0.43 -8.73 -3.64
C VAL A 58 0.31 -9.09 -4.92
N GLN A 59 -0.34 -8.89 -6.07
CA GLN A 59 0.23 -9.13 -7.39
C GLN A 59 -0.16 -8.01 -8.37
N TRP A 60 0.73 -7.69 -9.30
CA TRP A 60 0.51 -6.75 -10.41
C TRP A 60 0.33 -7.48 -11.75
N SER A 61 -0.13 -6.76 -12.77
CA SER A 61 -0.39 -7.33 -14.11
C SER A 61 0.86 -7.84 -14.82
N ASN A 62 2.05 -7.35 -14.48
CA ASN A 62 3.32 -7.87 -15.01
C ASN A 62 3.77 -9.17 -14.32
N GLY A 63 2.99 -9.70 -13.38
CA GLY A 63 3.30 -10.92 -12.64
C GLY A 63 4.18 -10.70 -11.40
N SER A 64 4.63 -9.46 -11.14
CA SER A 64 5.32 -9.14 -9.89
C SER A 64 4.39 -9.38 -8.71
N ASP A 65 4.91 -9.98 -7.64
CA ASP A 65 4.18 -10.16 -6.39
C ASP A 65 5.06 -9.83 -5.19
N ILE A 66 4.43 -9.47 -4.07
CA ILE A 66 5.12 -9.28 -2.79
C ILE A 66 4.45 -10.17 -1.75
N CYS A 67 5.26 -11.02 -1.12
CA CYS A 67 4.83 -11.96 -0.09
C CYS A 67 4.15 -11.27 1.10
N PRO A 68 3.15 -11.93 1.73
CA PRO A 68 2.40 -11.34 2.84
C PRO A 68 3.26 -11.04 4.07
N ASP A 69 4.28 -11.85 4.35
CA ASP A 69 5.21 -11.63 5.46
C ASP A 69 5.95 -10.30 5.31
N MET A 70 6.46 -10.02 4.11
CA MET A 70 7.15 -8.78 3.80
C MET A 70 6.20 -7.59 3.88
N LEU A 71 5.00 -7.72 3.31
CA LEU A 71 3.97 -6.70 3.44
C LEU A 71 3.63 -6.43 4.90
N TYR A 72 3.59 -7.43 5.78
CA TYR A 72 3.20 -7.23 7.18
C TYR A 72 4.34 -6.68 8.05
N LEU A 73 5.57 -7.12 7.82
CA LEU A 73 6.76 -6.73 8.62
C LEU A 73 7.26 -5.34 8.27
N GLU A 74 7.30 -5.00 6.99
CA GLU A 74 7.85 -3.72 6.51
C GLU A 74 6.79 -2.61 6.42
N SER A 75 5.49 -2.96 6.51
CA SER A 75 4.43 -1.94 6.50
C SER A 75 4.24 -1.28 7.85
N VAL A 76 3.91 0.01 7.78
CA VAL A 76 3.62 0.84 8.94
C VAL A 76 2.12 0.91 9.19
N GLY A 77 1.71 0.68 10.44
CA GLY A 77 0.31 0.81 10.85
C GLY A 77 -0.22 2.21 10.60
N VAL A 78 -1.34 2.33 9.89
CA VAL A 78 -1.96 3.63 9.63
C VAL A 78 -2.87 3.99 10.80
N PHE A 79 -2.37 4.86 11.68
CA PHE A 79 -3.23 5.53 12.65
C PHE A 79 -4.08 6.55 11.89
N LYS A 80 -5.40 6.35 11.86
CA LYS A 80 -6.33 7.40 11.39
C LYS A 80 -6.22 8.59 12.32
N ILE A 81 -5.36 9.55 11.99
CA ILE A 81 -5.46 10.89 12.53
C ILE A 81 -6.77 11.44 11.97
N LYS A 82 -7.81 11.57 12.79
CA LYS A 82 -8.95 12.42 12.46
C LYS A 82 -8.38 13.82 12.26
N ARG A 83 -8.11 14.21 11.00
CA ARG A 83 -7.87 15.62 10.70
C ARG A 83 -9.17 16.33 11.03
N LYS A 84 -9.14 17.10 12.12
CA LYS A 84 -10.15 18.11 12.44
C LYS A 84 -9.91 19.21 11.40
N ASP A 85 -10.77 19.29 10.40
CA ASP A 85 -10.90 20.49 9.56
C ASP A 85 -10.91 21.71 10.49
N THR A 86 -9.82 22.48 10.45
CA THR A 86 -9.78 23.83 11.00
C THR A 86 -9.42 24.72 9.83
N ALA A 87 -10.38 24.90 8.93
CA ALA A 87 -10.36 26.01 8.01
C ALA A 87 -10.74 27.27 8.79
N SER A 88 -9.79 28.20 8.77
CA SER A 88 -9.81 29.60 9.17
C SER A 88 -11.15 30.32 9.03
N GLU A 89 -11.45 31.20 9.99
CA GLU A 89 -12.01 32.51 9.67
C GLU A 89 -11.33 33.54 10.58
N ILE A 90 -10.37 34.24 10.00
CA ILE A 90 -9.82 35.48 10.50
C ILE A 90 -10.88 36.53 10.15
N LYS A 91 -11.45 37.21 11.15
CA LYS A 91 -12.15 38.47 10.92
C LYS A 91 -11.55 39.55 11.80
N GLU A 92 -11.35 40.68 11.12
CA GLU A 92 -10.69 41.92 11.48
C GLU A 92 -11.22 42.58 12.75
#